data_AF-A0A6M1QTH3-F1
#
_entry.id   AF-A0A6M1QTH3-F1
#
_cell.length_a   1.000
_cell.length_b   1.000
_cell.length_c   1.000
_cell.angle_alpha   90.00
_cell.angle_beta   90.00
_cell.angle_gamma   90.00
#
_symmetry.space_group_name_H-M   'P 1'
#
loop_
_entity.id
_entity.type
_entity.pdbx_description
1 polymer ?
#
loop_
_entity_poly.entity_id
_entity_poly.type
_entity_poly.pdbx_seq_one_letter_code
_entity_poly.pdbx_strand_id
1 'polypeptide(L)'
;MTDSAGITDNVAVGLTTAEAAHPFETRNIHPDLPPRVRNLFDDGHWEESVFSAFKFIENEVKRISGLAGKTGYALMMDAFNEASPDVRLNALSTESQVDEQKGFKFIFAGAATGIRNPRGHEVEMGDTPDDALDYLALASLLLRRLDVAGLRGP
;
A
#
# COMPACT_ATOMS: atom_id res chain seq x y z
N MET A 1 49.85 -25.54 50.12
CA MET A 1 49.54 -24.29 49.39
C MET A 1 49.06 -24.74 48.03
N THR A 2 47.77 -25.06 47.91
CA THR A 2 46.71 -24.21 47.26
C THR A 2 47.04 -24.00 45.78
N ASP A 3 46.20 -24.25 44.78
CA ASP A 3 44.80 -24.66 44.70
C ASP A 3 44.50 -25.00 43.22
N SER A 4 43.50 -25.87 43.01
CA SER A 4 42.39 -25.73 42.05
C SER A 4 42.59 -25.49 40.53
N ALA A 5 42.10 -26.47 39.78
CA ALA A 5 41.17 -26.42 38.63
C ALA A 5 41.41 -25.47 37.43
N GLY A 6 41.41 -26.07 36.24
CA GLY A 6 41.19 -25.40 34.96
C GLY A 6 40.39 -26.30 34.01
N ILE A 7 39.10 -26.49 34.30
CA ILE A 7 38.09 -26.83 33.27
C ILE A 7 37.42 -25.52 32.91
N THR A 8 37.55 -25.08 31.66
CA THR A 8 36.52 -24.27 31.02
C THR A 8 36.32 -24.78 29.60
N ASP A 9 35.26 -25.56 29.46
CA ASP A 9 34.56 -25.83 28.21
C ASP A 9 34.14 -24.49 27.59
N ASN A 10 34.66 -24.20 26.39
CA ASN A 10 34.33 -22.98 25.66
C ASN A 10 33.34 -23.38 24.55
N VAL A 11 32.10 -23.67 24.94
CA VAL A 11 30.99 -23.84 23.98
C VAL A 11 30.53 -22.44 23.59
N ALA A 12 31.04 -21.96 22.45
CA ALA A 12 30.52 -20.78 21.79
C ALA A 12 29.07 -21.05 21.35
N VAL A 13 28.11 -20.59 22.14
CA VAL A 13 26.71 -20.51 21.74
C VAL A 13 26.61 -19.41 20.69
N GLY A 14 26.44 -19.80 19.43
CA GLY A 14 26.16 -18.87 18.35
C GLY A 14 24.85 -18.14 18.62
N LEU A 15 24.92 -16.83 18.87
CA LEU A 15 23.75 -15.96 18.84
C LEU A 15 23.29 -15.88 17.38
N THR A 16 22.22 -16.59 17.05
CA THR A 16 21.45 -16.27 15.84
C THR A 16 20.76 -14.94 16.09
N THR A 17 21.29 -13.85 15.54
CA THR A 17 20.55 -12.58 15.46
C THR A 17 19.27 -12.88 14.69
N ALA A 18 18.11 -12.68 15.32
CA ALA A 18 16.83 -12.73 14.63
C ALA A 18 16.93 -11.80 13.41
N GLU A 19 16.72 -12.34 12.22
CA GLU A 19 16.74 -11.57 10.99
C GLU A 19 15.69 -10.46 11.11
N ALA A 20 16.10 -9.21 10.90
CA ALA A 20 15.19 -8.09 10.99
C ALA A 20 14.07 -8.27 9.96
N ALA A 21 12.82 -8.06 10.38
CA ALA A 21 11.67 -8.19 9.48
C ALA A 21 11.83 -7.25 8.29
N HIS A 22 11.46 -7.73 7.09
CA HIS A 22 11.50 -6.93 5.87
C HIS A 22 10.70 -5.62 6.05
N PRO A 23 11.11 -4.47 5.45
CA PRO A 23 10.38 -3.22 5.59
C PRO A 23 8.90 -3.30 5.22
N PHE A 24 8.53 -4.15 4.25
CA PHE A 24 7.13 -4.39 3.90
C PHE A 24 6.33 -5.03 5.05
N GLU A 25 6.92 -5.96 5.80
CA GLU A 25 6.25 -6.54 6.97
C GLU A 25 6.16 -5.53 8.10
N THR A 26 7.25 -4.79 8.33
CA THR A 26 7.31 -3.74 9.36
C THR A 26 6.27 -2.64 9.12
N ARG A 27 6.00 -2.28 7.85
CA ARG A 27 4.98 -1.29 7.47
C ARG A 27 3.61 -1.89 7.15
N ASN A 28 3.43 -3.20 7.34
CA ASN A 28 2.18 -3.90 7.07
C ASN A 28 1.64 -3.57 5.65
N ILE A 29 2.53 -3.68 4.66
CA ILE A 29 2.19 -3.48 3.25
C ILE A 29 1.26 -4.60 2.80
N HIS A 30 0.21 -4.23 2.06
CA HIS A 30 -0.86 -5.13 1.69
C HIS A 30 -0.32 -6.34 0.89
N PRO A 31 -0.62 -7.59 1.31
CA PRO A 31 -0.05 -8.78 0.67
C PRO A 31 -0.48 -8.96 -0.79
N ASP A 32 -1.71 -8.56 -1.15
CA ASP A 32 -2.20 -8.64 -2.53
C ASP A 32 -1.63 -7.59 -3.50
N LEU A 33 -0.77 -6.68 -3.05
CA LEU A 33 -0.04 -5.86 -4.00
C LEU A 33 0.78 -6.78 -4.93
N PRO A 34 0.83 -6.52 -6.25
CA PRO A 34 1.55 -7.39 -7.17
C PRO A 34 2.99 -7.61 -6.72
N PRO A 35 3.57 -8.83 -6.86
CA PRO A 35 4.95 -9.10 -6.44
C PRO A 35 5.98 -8.12 -7.01
N ARG A 36 5.72 -7.59 -8.21
CA ARG A 36 6.53 -6.54 -8.85
C ARG A 36 6.73 -5.30 -7.96
N VAL A 37 5.75 -4.92 -7.14
CA VAL A 37 5.86 -3.77 -6.23
C VAL A 37 6.99 -3.99 -5.23
N ARG A 38 7.07 -5.19 -4.63
CA ARG A 38 8.16 -5.56 -3.72
C ARG A 38 9.49 -5.63 -4.46
N ASN A 39 9.55 -6.33 -5.58
CA ASN A 39 10.79 -6.48 -6.34
C ASN A 39 11.40 -5.13 -6.73
N LEU A 40 10.58 -4.19 -7.20
CA LEU A 40 11.04 -2.83 -7.51
C LEU A 40 11.59 -2.11 -6.28
N PHE A 41 10.92 -2.24 -5.14
CA PHE A 41 11.40 -1.62 -3.90
C PHE A 41 12.76 -2.18 -3.48
N ASP A 42 12.90 -3.51 -3.51
CA ASP A 42 14.12 -4.23 -3.11
C ASP A 42 15.29 -3.91 -4.06
N ASP A 43 15.01 -3.68 -5.34
CA ASP A 43 15.98 -3.29 -6.38
C ASP A 43 16.34 -1.79 -6.36
N GLY A 44 15.73 -0.98 -5.47
CA GLY A 44 15.99 0.46 -5.36
C GLY A 44 15.18 1.34 -6.34
N HIS A 45 14.20 0.76 -7.05
CA HIS A 45 13.27 1.43 -7.95
C HIS A 45 12.02 1.91 -7.19
N TRP A 46 12.23 2.80 -6.22
CA TRP A 46 11.21 3.22 -5.24
C TRP A 46 10.04 3.96 -5.91
N GLU A 47 10.33 4.86 -6.84
CA GLU A 47 9.31 5.62 -7.58
C GLU A 47 8.42 4.69 -8.41
N GLU A 48 9.02 3.73 -9.10
CA GLU A 48 8.31 2.74 -9.90
C GLU A 48 7.53 1.76 -9.02
N SER A 49 8.03 1.43 -7.83
CA SER A 49 7.30 0.63 -6.84
C SER A 49 6.01 1.32 -6.44
N VAL A 50 6.09 2.59 -6.06
CA VAL A 50 4.92 3.43 -5.71
C VAL A 50 3.97 3.57 -6.90
N PHE A 51 4.48 3.93 -8.08
CA PHE A 51 3.68 4.04 -9.29
C PHE A 51 2.93 2.74 -9.61
N SER A 52 3.62 1.60 -9.51
CA SER A 52 3.05 0.28 -9.76
C SER A 52 1.93 -0.05 -8.76
N ALA A 53 2.09 0.30 -7.49
CA ALA A 53 1.06 0.09 -6.47
C ALA A 53 -0.21 0.93 -6.73
N PHE A 54 -0.07 2.22 -7.01
CA PHE A 54 -1.25 3.07 -7.29
C PHE A 54 -1.88 2.78 -8.65
N LYS A 55 -1.10 2.31 -9.64
CA LYS A 55 -1.64 1.78 -10.89
C LYS A 55 -2.48 0.52 -10.67
N PHE A 56 -2.04 -0.36 -9.76
CA PHE A 56 -2.82 -1.53 -9.37
C PHE A 56 -4.16 -1.13 -8.71
N ILE A 57 -4.14 -0.16 -7.78
CA ILE A 57 -5.38 0.38 -7.18
C ILE A 57 -6.33 0.95 -8.23
N GLU A 58 -5.82 1.74 -9.19
CA GLU A 58 -6.65 2.25 -10.29
C GLU A 58 -7.31 1.12 -11.07
N ASN A 59 -6.57 0.05 -11.37
CA ASN A 59 -7.11 -1.10 -12.08
C ASN A 59 -8.16 -1.85 -11.27
N GLU A 60 -8.00 -1.99 -9.96
CA GLU A 60 -9.02 -2.57 -9.09
C GLU A 60 -10.29 -1.71 -9.08
N VAL A 61 -10.17 -0.39 -8.98
CA VAL A 61 -11.34 0.52 -9.05
C VAL A 61 -12.03 0.41 -10.41
N LYS A 62 -11.29 0.33 -11.53
CA LYS A 62 -11.89 0.10 -12.86
C LYS A 62 -12.64 -1.24 -12.91
N ARG A 63 -12.02 -2.31 -12.40
CA ARG A 63 -12.60 -3.65 -12.38
C ARG A 63 -13.90 -3.69 -11.59
N ILE A 64 -13.92 -3.05 -10.41
CA ILE A 64 -15.07 -3.03 -9.51
C ILE A 64 -16.19 -2.13 -10.06
N SER A 65 -15.86 -0.93 -10.52
CA SER A 65 -16.85 0.05 -11.00
C SER A 65 -17.45 -0.29 -12.37
N GLY A 66 -16.74 -1.04 -13.22
CA GLY A 66 -17.15 -1.27 -14.61
C GLY A 66 -17.11 -0.02 -15.49
N LEU A 67 -16.58 1.10 -15.00
CA LEU A 67 -16.49 2.36 -15.76
C LEU A 67 -15.44 2.24 -16.88
N ALA A 68 -15.90 2.38 -18.13
CA ALA A 68 -15.04 2.41 -19.31
C ALA A 68 -14.57 3.84 -19.65
N GLY A 69 -13.39 3.94 -20.25
CA GLY A 69 -12.88 5.21 -20.81
C GLY A 69 -12.44 6.27 -19.79
N LYS A 70 -12.42 5.94 -18.49
CA LYS A 70 -11.99 6.86 -17.41
C LYS A 70 -10.75 6.35 -16.70
N THR A 71 -9.87 7.28 -16.30
CA THR A 71 -8.63 7.00 -15.56
C THR A 71 -8.37 8.11 -14.53
N GLY A 72 -7.46 7.84 -13.59
CA GLY A 72 -6.99 8.83 -12.62
C GLY A 72 -8.14 9.54 -11.87
N TYR A 73 -8.05 10.87 -11.79
CA TYR A 73 -9.03 11.72 -11.11
C TYR A 73 -10.48 11.43 -11.53
N ALA A 74 -10.77 11.44 -12.83
CA ALA A 74 -12.13 11.30 -13.33
C ALA A 74 -12.75 9.94 -12.96
N LEU A 75 -11.95 8.87 -13.03
CA LEU A 75 -12.41 7.56 -12.59
C LEU A 75 -12.78 7.58 -11.10
N MET A 76 -11.92 8.10 -10.24
CA MET A 76 -12.12 8.05 -8.79
C MET A 76 -13.32 8.92 -8.36
N MET A 77 -13.49 10.08 -8.98
CA MET A 77 -14.60 10.98 -8.68
C MET A 77 -15.96 10.37 -9.03
N ASP A 78 -16.02 9.65 -10.14
CA ASP A 78 -17.27 9.02 -10.57
C ASP A 78 -17.53 7.71 -9.83
N ALA A 79 -16.52 6.83 -9.73
CA ALA A 79 -16.64 5.53 -9.09
C ALA A 79 -17.15 5.63 -7.65
N PHE A 80 -16.65 6.60 -6.87
CA PHE A 80 -17.00 6.76 -5.46
C PHE A 80 -18.08 7.83 -5.21
N ASN A 81 -18.79 8.32 -6.23
CA ASN A 81 -19.80 9.36 -6.08
C ASN A 81 -20.93 8.92 -5.11
N GLU A 82 -21.06 9.60 -3.97
CA GLU A 82 -22.03 9.28 -2.92
C GLU A 82 -23.50 9.35 -3.38
N ALA A 83 -23.82 10.12 -4.43
CA ALA A 83 -25.17 10.22 -4.96
C ALA A 83 -25.55 9.02 -5.84
N SER A 84 -24.58 8.36 -6.47
CA SER A 84 -24.77 7.19 -7.33
C SER A 84 -23.46 6.41 -7.46
N PRO A 85 -23.03 5.67 -6.43
CA PRO A 85 -21.71 5.07 -6.40
C PRO A 85 -21.66 3.77 -7.20
N ASP A 86 -20.76 3.69 -8.18
CA ASP A 86 -20.39 2.41 -8.80
C ASP A 86 -19.55 1.54 -7.83
N VAL A 87 -18.83 2.20 -6.92
CA VAL A 87 -18.03 1.60 -5.86
C VAL A 87 -18.54 2.12 -4.52
N ARG A 88 -19.41 1.32 -3.89
CA ARG A 88 -20.02 1.63 -2.59
C ARG A 88 -19.17 1.05 -1.45
N LEU A 89 -18.64 1.92 -0.59
CA LEU A 89 -17.73 1.53 0.51
C LEU A 89 -18.43 1.13 1.81
N ASN A 90 -19.68 1.55 1.99
CA ASN A 90 -20.51 1.27 3.16
C ASN A 90 -22.01 1.37 2.80
N ALA A 91 -22.91 1.32 3.79
CA ALA A 91 -24.36 1.30 3.53
C ALA A 91 -24.96 2.65 3.07
N LEU A 92 -24.25 3.78 3.21
CA LEU A 92 -24.73 5.15 2.92
C LEU A 92 -26.08 5.48 3.58
N SER A 93 -26.32 4.93 4.77
CA SER A 93 -27.59 5.07 5.50
C SER A 93 -27.57 6.20 6.54
N THR A 94 -26.40 6.73 6.88
CA THR A 94 -26.24 7.86 7.81
C THR A 94 -25.39 8.95 7.18
N GLU A 95 -25.50 10.19 7.68
CA GLU A 95 -24.66 11.31 7.23
C GLU A 95 -23.17 10.98 7.36
N SER A 96 -22.75 10.39 8.49
CA SER A 96 -21.35 9.97 8.69
C SER A 96 -20.87 8.93 7.66
N GLN A 97 -21.75 8.02 7.23
CA GLN A 97 -21.41 7.05 6.18
C GLN A 97 -21.28 7.72 4.80
N VAL A 98 -22.14 8.70 4.51
CA VAL A 98 -22.05 9.52 3.29
C VAL A 98 -20.76 10.34 3.28
N ASP A 99 -20.41 10.96 4.42
CA ASP A 99 -19.17 11.72 4.57
C ASP A 99 -17.93 10.83 4.44
N GLU A 100 -17.95 9.61 4.98
CA GLU A 100 -16.87 8.64 4.82
C GLU A 100 -16.65 8.28 3.34
N GLN A 101 -17.72 7.97 2.61
CA GLN A 101 -17.67 7.69 1.16
C GLN A 101 -17.09 8.88 0.40
N LYS A 102 -17.58 10.08 0.67
CA LYS A 102 -17.11 11.33 0.05
C LYS A 102 -15.65 11.62 0.39
N GLY A 103 -15.23 11.36 1.62
CA GLY A 103 -13.84 11.49 2.07
C GLY A 103 -12.92 10.54 1.29
N PHE A 104 -13.27 9.26 1.22
CA PHE A 104 -12.48 8.30 0.45
C PHE A 104 -12.47 8.62 -1.05
N LYS A 105 -13.58 9.08 -1.63
CA LYS A 105 -13.60 9.60 -3.01
C LYS A 105 -12.46 10.62 -3.24
N PHE A 106 -12.31 11.59 -2.32
CA PHE A 106 -11.24 12.58 -2.40
C PHE A 106 -9.85 12.00 -2.17
N ILE A 107 -9.69 11.06 -1.24
CA ILE A 107 -8.39 10.42 -0.98
C ILE A 107 -7.94 9.60 -2.19
N PHE A 108 -8.82 8.79 -2.79
CA PHE A 108 -8.54 8.02 -4.00
C PHE A 108 -8.20 8.95 -5.18
N ALA A 109 -8.98 10.00 -5.39
CA ALA A 109 -8.74 10.98 -6.46
C ALA A 109 -7.44 11.78 -6.24
N GLY A 110 -7.16 12.16 -5.00
CA GLY A 110 -5.94 12.85 -4.59
C GLY A 110 -4.71 11.96 -4.74
N ALA A 111 -4.77 10.70 -4.36
CA ALA A 111 -3.69 9.74 -4.56
C ALA A 111 -3.40 9.50 -6.05
N ALA A 112 -4.45 9.38 -6.87
CA ALA A 112 -4.27 9.26 -8.31
C ALA A 112 -3.59 10.51 -8.90
N THR A 113 -4.03 11.70 -8.49
CA THR A 113 -3.56 12.97 -9.08
C THR A 113 -2.20 13.42 -8.54
N GLY A 114 -2.00 13.34 -7.23
CA GLY A 114 -0.84 13.91 -6.54
C GLY A 114 0.28 12.91 -6.26
N ILE A 115 0.03 11.61 -6.33
CA ILE A 115 1.04 10.58 -6.02
C ILE A 115 1.37 9.78 -7.29
N ARG A 116 0.37 9.17 -7.92
CA ARG A 116 0.59 8.32 -9.10
C ARG A 116 0.99 9.13 -10.33
N ASN A 117 0.25 10.18 -10.67
CA ASN A 117 0.46 10.88 -11.94
C ASN A 117 1.85 11.51 -12.07
N PRO A 118 2.43 12.18 -11.05
CA PRO A 118 3.80 12.71 -11.16
C PRO A 118 4.82 11.59 -11.47
N ARG A 119 4.76 10.47 -10.75
CA ARG A 119 5.63 9.29 -10.99
C ARG A 119 5.42 8.59 -12.34
N GLY A 120 4.35 8.93 -13.07
CA GLY A 120 4.10 8.42 -14.41
C GLY A 120 4.51 9.36 -15.53
N HIS A 121 4.83 10.63 -15.22
CA HIS A 121 5.10 11.67 -16.20
C HIS A 121 6.46 12.34 -16.02
N GLU A 122 6.99 12.38 -14.80
CA GLU A 122 8.31 12.92 -14.48
C GLU A 122 9.38 11.83 -14.60
N VAL A 123 10.64 12.24 -14.84
CA VAL A 123 11.77 11.32 -15.06
C VAL A 123 12.49 10.93 -13.76
N GLU A 124 12.53 11.85 -12.78
CA GLU A 124 13.11 11.62 -11.45
C GLU A 124 12.29 12.40 -10.41
N MET A 125 11.72 11.70 -9.43
CA MET A 125 11.01 12.31 -8.28
C MET A 125 11.92 12.47 -7.06
N GLY A 126 12.96 11.65 -6.95
CA GLY A 126 13.88 11.60 -5.82
C GLY A 126 13.29 10.90 -4.59
N ASP A 127 12.37 9.94 -4.76
CA ASP A 127 11.80 9.19 -3.63
C ASP A 127 12.92 8.45 -2.87
N THR A 128 12.90 8.52 -1.54
CA THR A 128 13.74 7.66 -0.69
C THR A 128 13.02 6.34 -0.36
N PRO A 129 13.71 5.31 0.18
CA PRO A 129 13.04 4.11 0.66
C PRO A 129 11.91 4.40 1.66
N ASP A 130 12.11 5.34 2.58
CA ASP A 130 11.12 5.69 3.60
C ASP A 130 9.91 6.41 2.98
N ASP A 131 10.14 7.32 2.03
CA ASP A 131 9.05 7.98 1.28
C ASP A 131 8.19 6.94 0.55
N ALA A 132 8.84 6.00 -0.14
CA ALA A 132 8.12 4.94 -0.85
C ALA A 132 7.33 4.05 0.11
N LEU A 133 7.88 3.71 1.28
CA LEU A 133 7.16 2.94 2.28
C LEU A 133 5.92 3.69 2.82
N ASP A 134 5.98 5.01 2.99
CA ASP A 134 4.82 5.81 3.42
C ASP A 134 3.73 5.82 2.33
N TYR A 135 4.12 5.98 1.07
CA TYR A 135 3.17 5.89 -0.05
C TYR A 135 2.58 4.49 -0.22
N LEU A 136 3.39 3.44 -0.05
CA LEU A 136 2.94 2.06 -0.10
C LEU A 136 2.02 1.71 1.09
N ALA A 137 2.24 2.31 2.26
CA ALA A 137 1.34 2.18 3.40
C ALA A 137 -0.02 2.82 3.11
N LEU A 138 -0.05 4.00 2.46
CA LEU A 138 -1.29 4.61 1.97
C LEU A 138 -1.97 3.74 0.90
N ALA A 139 -1.22 3.25 -0.09
CA ALA A 139 -1.76 2.32 -1.09
C ALA A 139 -2.41 1.10 -0.43
N SER A 140 -1.76 0.56 0.60
CA SER A 140 -2.25 -0.56 1.38
C SER A 140 -3.52 -0.24 2.16
N LEU A 141 -3.62 0.98 2.72
CA LEU A 141 -4.85 1.45 3.37
C LEU A 141 -6.02 1.56 2.39
N LEU A 142 -5.77 2.04 1.16
CA LEU A 142 -6.81 2.13 0.12
C LEU A 142 -7.30 0.75 -0.32
N LEU A 143 -6.40 -0.22 -0.53
CA LEU A 143 -6.78 -1.61 -0.82
C LEU A 143 -7.59 -2.22 0.32
N ARG A 144 -7.11 -2.09 1.57
CA ARG A 144 -7.84 -2.57 2.76
C ARG A 144 -9.23 -1.96 2.86
N ARG A 145 -9.42 -0.70 2.44
CA ARG A 145 -10.74 -0.09 2.45
C ARG A 145 -11.70 -0.77 1.47
N LEU A 146 -11.22 -1.21 0.31
CA LEU A 146 -11.99 -2.00 -0.65
C LEU A 146 -12.31 -3.40 -0.10
N ASP A 147 -11.37 -4.02 0.61
CA ASP A 147 -11.56 -5.35 1.21
C ASP A 147 -12.61 -5.33 2.32
N VAL A 148 -12.54 -4.33 3.21
CA VAL A 148 -13.53 -4.12 4.28
C VAL A 148 -14.93 -3.89 3.69
N ALA A 149 -15.02 -3.31 2.50
CA ALA A 149 -16.28 -3.16 1.77
C ALA A 149 -16.76 -4.45 1.07
N GLY A 150 -15.97 -5.53 1.10
CA GLY A 150 -16.28 -6.80 0.43
C GLY A 150 -16.19 -6.74 -1.10
N LEU A 151 -15.44 -5.77 -1.64
CA LEU A 151 -15.34 -5.52 -3.09
C LEU A 151 -14.21 -6.29 -3.78
N ARG A 152 -13.33 -6.91 -2.97
CA ARG A 152 -12.22 -7.73 -3.41
C ARG A 152 -12.41 -9.13 -2.81
N GLY A 153 -12.22 -10.15 -3.65
CA GLY A 153 -12.29 -11.55 -3.21
C GLY A 153 -11.07 -11.93 -2.38
N PRO A 154 -11.11 -13.06 -1.66
CA PRO A 154 -9.93 -13.65 -1.05
C PRO A 154 -8.89 -14.06 -2.09
#